data_AF-A0A920UJ41-F1
#
_entry.id   AF-A0A920UJ41-F1
#
_cell.length_a   1.000
_cell.length_b   1.000
_cell.length_c   1.000
_cell.angle_alpha   90.00
_cell.angle_beta   90.00
_cell.angle_gamma   90.00
#
_symmetry.space_group_name_H-M   'P 1'
#
loop_
_entity.id
_entity.type
_entity.pdbx_description
1 polymer ?
#
loop_
_entity_poly.entity_id
_entity_poly.type
_entity_poly.pdbx_seq_one_letter_code
_entity_poly.pdbx_strand_id
1 'polypeptide(L)'
;MWSFRHLVPFADKEILLGLPIDSPLGTGEHLTTELGNILLTLHPEFEIRRIESIGPKVGDELKISAVQAILIALGLVLLYITIRFQWRQGVSAIIALVHDVLIIVGIFSILEKEFTLTVVAALLTVVGYSLNDTMLSSTVFGKILGNIAKNPLKKQLI
;
A
#
# COMPACT_ATOMS: atom_id res chain seq x y z
N MET A 1 19.57 33.52 29.96
CA MET A 1 20.25 33.23 28.68
C MET A 1 19.98 31.76 28.35
N TRP A 2 19.02 31.51 27.47
CA TRP A 2 18.45 30.19 27.19
C TRP A 2 19.08 29.62 25.92
N SER A 3 19.54 28.36 26.01
CA SER A 3 19.65 27.35 24.93
C SER A 3 20.65 27.57 23.77
N PHE A 4 21.55 26.61 23.50
CA PHE A 4 21.26 25.35 22.79
C PHE A 4 22.52 24.48 22.67
N ARG A 5 22.32 23.17 22.91
CA ARG A 5 22.94 22.04 22.19
C ARG A 5 24.27 21.48 22.71
N HIS A 6 24.15 20.67 23.76
CA HIS A 6 25.01 19.52 24.01
C HIS A 6 24.40 18.26 23.39
N LEU A 7 25.27 17.43 22.83
CA LEU A 7 25.17 15.96 22.68
C LEU A 7 24.03 15.42 21.81
N VAL A 8 24.33 15.17 20.53
CA VAL A 8 23.71 14.06 19.80
C VAL A 8 24.81 13.00 19.65
N PRO A 9 24.79 11.92 20.45
CA PRO A 9 25.72 10.82 20.29
C PRO A 9 25.44 10.12 18.96
N PHE A 10 26.48 9.54 18.36
CA PHE A 10 26.51 8.80 17.10
C PHE A 10 25.16 8.14 16.75
N ALA A 11 24.39 8.77 15.87
CA ALA A 11 23.11 8.27 15.41
C ALA A 11 23.32 7.18 14.35
N ASP A 12 23.22 5.92 14.78
CA ASP A 12 22.69 4.73 14.08
C ASP A 12 22.66 4.83 12.54
N LYS A 13 23.83 4.78 11.89
CA LYS A 13 23.90 4.55 10.44
C LYS A 13 23.73 3.05 10.17
N GLU A 14 22.49 2.60 10.12
CA GLU A 14 22.16 1.26 9.64
C GLU A 14 22.40 1.18 8.14
N ILE A 15 23.31 0.31 7.70
CA ILE A 15 23.59 0.08 6.28
C ILE A 15 22.95 -1.26 5.91
N LEU A 16 21.94 -1.19 5.04
CA LEU A 16 21.31 -2.39 4.48
C LEU A 16 22.18 -2.90 3.34
N LEU A 17 22.81 -4.06 3.52
CA LEU A 17 23.61 -4.73 2.51
C LEU A 17 22.84 -5.93 1.95
N GLY A 18 22.23 -5.76 0.78
CA GLY A 18 21.60 -6.87 0.05
C GLY A 18 22.66 -7.67 -0.70
N LEU A 19 22.87 -8.93 -0.32
CA LEU A 19 23.77 -9.83 -1.02
C LEU A 19 23.00 -10.70 -2.01
N PRO A 20 23.49 -10.87 -3.25
CA PRO A 20 22.84 -11.72 -4.23
C PRO A 20 23.02 -13.20 -3.83
N ILE A 21 22.02 -14.01 -4.19
CA ILE A 21 21.81 -15.39 -3.71
C ILE A 21 22.92 -16.35 -4.19
N ASP A 22 23.67 -15.93 -5.21
CA ASP A 22 24.78 -16.64 -5.86
C ASP A 22 26.17 -16.27 -5.30
N SER A 23 26.24 -15.53 -4.20
CA SER A 23 27.53 -15.15 -3.61
C SER A 23 28.31 -16.37 -3.08
N PRO A 24 29.66 -16.40 -3.25
CA PRO A 24 30.52 -17.50 -2.76
C PRO A 24 30.48 -17.73 -1.24
N LEU A 25 29.85 -16.81 -0.50
CA LEU A 25 29.77 -16.77 0.96
C LEU A 25 28.59 -17.62 1.51
N GLY A 26 27.77 -18.23 0.64
CA GLY A 26 26.66 -19.10 1.02
C GLY A 26 25.43 -18.34 1.52
N THR A 27 24.44 -19.04 2.08
CA THR A 27 23.19 -18.45 2.58
C THR A 27 23.07 -18.67 4.09
N GLY A 28 22.55 -17.68 4.84
CA GLY A 28 22.23 -17.82 6.26
C GLY A 28 23.45 -17.90 7.20
N GLU A 29 23.69 -19.06 7.81
CA GLU A 29 24.60 -19.28 8.96
C GLU A 29 26.10 -19.23 8.58
N HIS A 30 26.43 -19.56 7.33
CA HIS A 30 27.80 -19.39 6.83
C HIS A 30 28.15 -17.91 6.60
N LEU A 31 27.17 -17.08 6.19
CA LEU A 31 27.35 -15.63 6.04
C LEU A 31 27.59 -14.95 7.37
N THR A 32 26.87 -15.33 8.43
CA THR A 32 27.02 -14.73 9.76
C THR A 32 28.42 -14.98 10.33
N THR A 33 28.97 -16.15 10.06
CA THR A 33 30.28 -16.58 10.58
C THR A 33 31.43 -15.94 9.80
N GLU A 34 31.35 -15.91 8.47
CA GLU A 34 32.33 -15.24 7.59
C GLU A 34 32.31 -13.73 7.77
N LEU A 35 31.12 -13.09 7.77
CA LEU A 35 30.99 -11.65 8.00
C LEU A 35 31.41 -11.26 9.41
N GLY A 36 31.06 -12.06 10.43
CA GLY A 36 31.52 -11.84 11.80
C GLY A 36 33.06 -11.83 11.88
N ASN A 37 33.71 -12.82 11.26
CA ASN A 37 35.17 -12.90 11.27
C ASN A 37 35.85 -11.75 10.51
N ILE A 38 35.34 -11.37 9.34
CA ILE A 38 35.92 -10.29 8.53
C ILE A 38 35.65 -8.91 9.17
N LEU A 39 34.45 -8.66 9.68
CA LEU A 39 34.05 -7.37 10.24
C LEU A 39 34.69 -7.11 11.61
N LEU A 40 34.78 -8.13 12.48
CA LEU A 40 35.46 -7.98 13.78
C LEU A 40 36.97 -7.77 13.63
N THR A 41 37.58 -8.27 12.56
CA THR A 41 39.02 -8.09 12.29
C THR A 41 39.35 -6.69 11.76
N LEU A 42 38.43 -6.07 11.01
CA LEU A 42 38.66 -4.77 10.37
C LEU A 42 38.10 -3.59 11.18
N HIS A 43 36.95 -3.76 11.86
CA HIS A 43 36.30 -2.69 12.65
C HIS A 43 35.50 -3.25 13.85
N PRO A 44 36.06 -3.25 15.08
CA PRO A 44 35.41 -3.79 16.28
C PRO A 44 34.19 -3.00 16.78
N GLU A 45 33.84 -1.88 16.15
CA GLU A 45 32.71 -1.01 16.52
C GLU A 45 31.40 -1.37 15.78
N PHE A 46 31.43 -2.28 14.81
CA PHE A 46 30.23 -2.67 14.05
C PHE A 46 29.57 -3.91 14.65
N GLU A 47 28.30 -3.76 15.05
CA GLU A 47 27.46 -4.85 15.55
C GLU A 47 26.49 -5.33 14.46
N ILE A 48 26.43 -6.63 14.21
CA ILE A 48 25.48 -7.23 13.27
C ILE A 48 24.11 -7.26 13.95
N ARG A 49 23.23 -6.31 13.60
CA ARG A 49 21.94 -6.12 14.28
C ARG A 49 20.84 -7.11 13.88
N ARG A 50 20.73 -7.44 12.58
CA ARG A 50 19.69 -8.34 12.06
C ARG A 50 20.06 -8.89 10.69
N ILE A 51 19.92 -10.21 10.51
CA ILE A 51 20.07 -10.88 9.22
C ILE A 51 18.76 -11.61 8.93
N GLU A 52 18.11 -11.25 7.83
CA GLU A 52 16.89 -11.87 7.36
C GLU A 52 17.15 -12.51 6.01
N SER A 53 17.32 -13.84 6.02
CA SER A 53 17.47 -14.61 4.79
C SER A 53 16.14 -15.28 4.47
N ILE A 54 15.46 -14.80 3.42
CA ILE A 54 14.26 -15.44 2.90
C ILE A 54 14.70 -16.53 1.93
N GLY A 55 14.40 -17.80 2.25
CA GLY A 55 14.77 -18.91 1.37
C GLY A 55 14.06 -18.80 0.01
N PRO A 56 14.75 -19.07 -1.12
CA PRO A 56 14.19 -18.90 -2.47
C PRO A 56 12.87 -19.68 -2.67
N LYS A 57 12.75 -20.85 -2.05
CA LYS A 57 11.52 -21.65 -2.07
C LYS A 57 10.32 -20.96 -1.42
N VAL A 58 10.52 -20.32 -0.26
CA VAL A 58 9.45 -19.64 0.49
C VAL A 58 9.06 -18.34 -0.23
N GLY A 59 10.03 -17.65 -0.83
CA GLY A 59 9.77 -16.43 -1.61
C GLY A 59 8.87 -16.67 -2.82
N ASP A 60 9.10 -17.75 -3.58
CA ASP A 60 8.28 -18.05 -4.75
C ASP A 60 6.88 -18.58 -4.38
N GLU A 61 6.76 -19.38 -3.32
CA GLU A 61 5.45 -19.79 -2.79
C GLU A 61 4.63 -18.57 -2.29
N LEU A 62 5.27 -17.61 -1.64
CA LEU A 62 4.63 -16.36 -1.19
C LEU A 62 4.14 -15.52 -2.36
N LYS A 63 4.94 -15.37 -3.43
CA LYS A 63 4.54 -14.62 -4.63
C LYS A 63 3.30 -15.23 -5.29
N ILE A 64 3.31 -16.54 -5.50
CA ILE A 64 2.19 -17.25 -6.15
C ILE A 64 0.92 -17.13 -5.29
N SER A 65 1.05 -17.34 -3.98
CA SER A 65 -0.06 -17.24 -3.03
C SER A 65 -0.63 -15.82 -2.97
N ALA A 66 0.23 -14.80 -2.99
CA ALA A 66 -0.19 -13.40 -3.02
C ALA A 66 -0.98 -13.07 -4.29
N VAL A 67 -0.50 -13.51 -5.46
CA VAL A 67 -1.20 -13.28 -6.73
C VAL A 67 -2.57 -13.97 -6.75
N GLN A 68 -2.65 -15.22 -6.30
CA GLN A 68 -3.92 -15.94 -6.20
C GLN A 68 -4.89 -15.26 -5.24
N ALA A 69 -4.43 -14.82 -4.07
CA ALA A 69 -5.25 -14.12 -3.09
C ALA A 69 -5.81 -12.80 -3.66
N ILE A 70 -4.99 -12.02 -4.38
CA ILE A 70 -5.42 -10.78 -5.02
C ILE A 70 -6.50 -11.04 -6.07
N LEU A 71 -6.32 -12.05 -6.92
CA LEU A 71 -7.31 -12.39 -7.96
C LEU A 71 -8.66 -12.80 -7.35
N ILE A 72 -8.65 -13.63 -6.30
CA ILE A 72 -9.86 -14.06 -5.60
C ILE A 72 -10.55 -12.86 -4.92
N ALA A 73 -9.78 -12.02 -4.22
CA ALA A 73 -10.31 -10.83 -3.56
C ALA A 73 -10.96 -9.87 -4.57
N LEU A 74 -10.30 -9.66 -5.72
CA LEU A 74 -10.81 -8.80 -6.78
C LEU A 74 -12.13 -9.34 -7.36
N GLY A 75 -12.22 -10.66 -7.60
CA GLY A 75 -13.44 -11.32 -8.03
C GLY A 75 -14.59 -11.19 -7.02
N LEU A 76 -14.31 -11.38 -5.73
CA LEU A 76 -15.30 -11.23 -4.65
C LEU A 76 -15.80 -9.79 -4.52
N VAL A 77 -14.92 -8.80 -4.63
CA VAL A 77 -15.30 -7.38 -4.59
C VAL A 77 -16.19 -7.02 -5.79
N LEU A 78 -15.83 -7.47 -7.00
CA LEU A 78 -16.65 -7.24 -8.20
C LEU A 78 -18.02 -7.90 -8.08
N LEU A 79 -18.08 -9.14 -7.58
CA LEU A 79 -19.34 -9.86 -7.34
C LEU A 79 -20.20 -9.13 -6.30
N TYR A 80 -19.59 -8.70 -5.19
CA TYR A 80 -20.27 -7.95 -4.13
C TYR A 80 -20.89 -6.66 -4.67
N ILE A 81 -20.13 -5.86 -5.42
CA ILE A 81 -20.61 -4.61 -5.99
C ILE A 81 -21.76 -4.88 -6.98
N THR A 82 -21.64 -5.93 -7.79
CA THR A 82 -22.66 -6.31 -8.80
C THR A 82 -23.99 -6.70 -8.14
N ILE A 83 -23.96 -7.42 -7.01
CA ILE A 83 -25.17 -7.81 -6.28
C ILE A 83 -25.73 -6.65 -5.46
N ARG A 84 -24.86 -5.78 -4.93
CA ARG A 84 -25.23 -4.71 -4.00
C ARG A 84 -25.78 -3.45 -4.69
N PHE A 85 -25.41 -3.18 -5.94
CA PHE A 85 -25.77 -1.97 -6.68
C PHE A 85 -26.60 -2.25 -7.93
N GLN A 86 -27.59 -1.41 -8.20
CA GLN A 86 -28.32 -1.44 -9.47
C GLN A 86 -27.34 -1.19 -10.63
N TRP A 87 -27.35 -2.09 -11.63
CA TRP A 87 -26.39 -2.26 -12.73
C TRP A 87 -25.89 -1.01 -13.47
N ARG A 88 -26.53 0.15 -13.33
CA ARG A 88 -26.15 1.40 -14.01
C ARG A 88 -25.33 2.37 -13.14
N GLN A 89 -25.25 2.15 -11.83
CA GLN A 89 -24.69 3.09 -10.85
C GLN A 89 -23.36 2.66 -10.22
N GLY A 90 -22.97 1.39 -10.38
CA GLY A 90 -21.71 0.86 -9.83
C GLY A 90 -20.47 1.23 -10.64
N VAL A 91 -20.61 1.48 -11.96
CA VAL A 91 -19.46 1.70 -12.85
C VAL A 91 -18.76 3.04 -12.57
N SER A 92 -19.52 4.11 -12.33
CA SER A 92 -18.95 5.41 -11.95
C SER A 92 -18.19 5.33 -10.63
N ALA A 93 -18.65 4.46 -9.72
CA ALA A 93 -18.03 4.27 -8.43
C ALA A 93 -16.69 3.56 -8.51
N ILE A 94 -16.61 2.52 -9.34
CA ILE A 94 -15.37 1.79 -9.59
C ILE A 94 -14.32 2.71 -10.24
N ILE A 95 -14.72 3.54 -11.20
CA ILE A 95 -13.81 4.47 -11.88
C ILE A 95 -13.25 5.52 -10.89
N ALA A 96 -14.09 6.09 -10.02
CA ALA A 96 -13.65 7.05 -9.01
C ALA A 96 -12.63 6.42 -8.04
N LEU A 97 -12.90 5.20 -7.58
CA LEU A 97 -12.00 4.46 -6.69
C LEU A 97 -10.64 4.17 -7.32
N VAL A 98 -10.66 3.67 -8.56
CA VAL A 98 -9.43 3.36 -9.28
C VAL A 98 -8.61 4.63 -9.48
N HIS A 99 -9.26 5.76 -9.78
CA HIS A 99 -8.59 7.04 -9.93
C HIS A 99 -7.90 7.50 -8.63
N ASP A 100 -8.60 7.43 -7.50
CA ASP A 100 -8.06 7.86 -6.21
C ASP A 100 -6.87 7.02 -5.76
N VAL A 101 -6.93 5.69 -5.92
CA VAL A 101 -5.80 4.82 -5.59
C VAL A 101 -4.62 5.06 -6.52
N LEU A 102 -4.87 5.25 -7.82
CA LEU A 102 -3.82 5.55 -8.81
C LEU A 102 -3.11 6.87 -8.53
N ILE A 103 -3.84 7.93 -8.16
CA ILE A 103 -3.23 9.23 -7.84
C ILE A 103 -2.29 9.07 -6.65
N ILE A 104 -2.73 8.42 -5.57
CA ILE A 104 -1.92 8.34 -4.35
C ILE A 104 -0.69 7.47 -4.60
N VAL A 105 -0.84 6.30 -5.21
CA VAL A 105 0.30 5.43 -5.54
C VAL A 105 1.25 6.11 -6.54
N GLY A 106 0.72 6.80 -7.55
CA GLY A 106 1.51 7.53 -8.54
C GLY A 106 2.34 8.65 -7.93
N ILE A 107 1.77 9.44 -7.01
CA ILE A 107 2.50 10.49 -6.30
C ILE A 107 3.60 9.89 -5.42
N PHE A 108 3.32 8.80 -4.70
CA PHE A 108 4.32 8.11 -3.89
C PHE A 108 5.46 7.51 -4.74
N SER A 109 5.13 7.00 -5.93
CA SER A 109 6.11 6.50 -6.89
C SER A 109 7.02 7.59 -7.44
N ILE A 110 6.51 8.81 -7.68
CA ILE A 110 7.30 9.93 -8.20
C ILE A 110 8.17 10.55 -7.10
N LEU A 111 7.68 10.58 -5.86
CA LEU A 111 8.39 11.15 -4.72
C LEU A 111 9.43 10.21 -4.09
N GLU A 112 9.60 9.00 -4.64
CA GLU A 112 10.48 7.94 -4.13
C GLU A 112 10.30 7.72 -2.61
N LYS A 113 9.07 7.90 -2.11
CA LYS A 113 8.74 7.79 -0.69
C LYS A 113 8.49 6.33 -0.34
N GLU A 114 9.11 5.88 0.74
CA GLU A 114 8.91 4.53 1.25
C GLU A 114 7.45 4.27 1.65
N PHE A 115 6.96 3.08 1.32
CA PHE A 115 5.62 2.62 1.65
C PHE A 115 5.59 2.17 3.12
N THR A 116 5.41 3.11 4.04
CA THR A 116 5.38 2.82 5.48
C THR A 116 3.97 2.52 5.98
N LEU A 117 3.86 1.97 7.20
CA LEU A 117 2.56 1.66 7.82
C LEU A 117 1.66 2.91 7.96
N THR A 118 2.27 4.08 8.20
CA THR A 118 1.57 5.37 8.26
C THR A 118 0.95 5.74 6.91
N VAL A 119 1.63 5.44 5.81
CA VAL A 119 1.13 5.68 4.45
C VAL A 119 -0.07 4.79 4.16
N VAL A 120 -0.01 3.52 4.55
CA VAL A 120 -1.12 2.58 4.40
C VAL A 120 -2.35 3.03 5.20
N ALA A 121 -2.15 3.53 6.43
CA ALA A 121 -3.24 4.05 7.25
C ALA A 121 -3.88 5.33 6.65
N ALA A 122 -3.06 6.23 6.10
CA ALA A 122 -3.54 7.43 5.42
C ALA A 122 -4.33 7.06 4.14
N LEU A 123 -3.81 6.13 3.35
CA LEU A 123 -4.48 5.56 2.17
C LEU A 123 -5.85 4.98 2.52
N LEU A 124 -5.92 4.14 3.55
CA LEU A 124 -7.18 3.53 3.99
C LEU A 124 -8.21 4.59 4.39
N THR A 125 -7.76 5.67 5.01
CA THR A 125 -8.63 6.80 5.41
C THR A 125 -9.19 7.54 4.20
N VAL A 126 -8.35 7.84 3.21
CA VAL A 126 -8.79 8.52 1.97
C VAL A 126 -9.73 7.62 1.17
N VAL A 127 -9.39 6.34 1.00
CA VAL A 127 -10.24 5.36 0.32
C VAL A 127 -11.57 5.20 1.05
N GLY A 128 -11.58 5.14 2.38
CA GLY A 128 -12.80 5.05 3.18
C GLY A 128 -13.73 6.26 2.98
N TYR A 129 -13.18 7.47 2.92
CA TYR A 129 -13.96 8.68 2.65
C TYR A 129 -14.46 8.73 1.19
N SER A 130 -13.59 8.43 0.23
CA SER A 130 -13.92 8.41 -1.19
C SER A 130 -14.99 7.37 -1.53
N LEU A 131 -14.89 6.18 -0.96
CA LEU A 131 -15.92 5.13 -1.06
C LEU A 131 -17.28 5.64 -0.56
N ASN A 132 -17.29 6.24 0.62
CA ASN A 132 -18.50 6.76 1.25
C ASN A 132 -19.13 7.89 0.40
N ASP A 133 -18.32 8.82 -0.11
CA ASP A 133 -18.81 9.92 -0.94
C ASP A 133 -19.33 9.42 -2.30
N THR A 134 -18.61 8.49 -2.92
CA THR A 134 -19.00 7.84 -4.17
C THR A 134 -20.33 7.08 -4.05
N MET A 135 -20.55 6.37 -2.94
CA MET A 135 -21.83 5.70 -2.66
C MET A 135 -22.98 6.70 -2.51
N LEU A 136 -22.72 7.82 -1.83
CA LEU A 136 -23.71 8.88 -1.63
C LEU A 136 -24.07 9.56 -2.96
N SER A 137 -23.07 9.96 -3.75
CA SER A 137 -23.24 10.62 -5.05
C SER A 137 -24.06 9.76 -6.02
N SER A 138 -23.71 8.48 -6.15
CA SER A 138 -24.40 7.56 -7.06
C SER A 138 -25.87 7.33 -6.67
N THR A 139 -26.14 7.16 -5.37
CA THR A 139 -27.51 6.97 -4.84
C THR A 139 -28.35 8.23 -4.96
N VAL A 140 -27.79 9.40 -4.65
CA VAL A 140 -28.46 10.70 -4.74
C VAL A 140 -28.82 11.01 -6.20
N PHE A 141 -27.90 10.78 -7.14
CA PHE A 141 -28.17 10.97 -8.58
C PHE A 141 -29.32 10.08 -9.06
N GLY A 142 -29.36 8.82 -8.62
CA GLY A 142 -30.50 7.92 -8.87
C GLY A 142 -31.84 8.46 -8.35
N LYS A 143 -31.84 8.96 -7.12
CA LYS A 143 -33.04 9.54 -6.48
C LYS A 143 -33.50 10.83 -7.18
N ILE A 144 -32.56 11.69 -7.59
CA ILE A 144 -32.86 12.93 -8.30
C ILE A 144 -33.53 12.61 -9.64
N LEU A 145 -32.95 11.71 -10.44
CA LEU A 145 -33.54 11.28 -11.71
C LEU A 145 -34.92 10.62 -11.51
N GLY A 146 -35.06 9.80 -10.47
CA GLY A 146 -36.35 9.17 -10.11
C GLY A 146 -37.42 10.17 -9.70
N ASN A 147 -37.07 11.22 -8.94
CA ASN A 147 -38.00 12.28 -8.55
C ASN A 147 -38.40 13.16 -9.75
N ILE A 148 -37.46 13.48 -10.65
CA ILE A 148 -37.76 14.23 -11.88
C ILE A 148 -38.73 13.44 -12.77
N ALA A 149 -38.57 12.13 -12.88
CA ALA A 149 -39.47 11.27 -13.65
C ALA A 149 -40.89 11.18 -13.03
N LYS A 150 -41.02 11.33 -11.70
CA LYS A 150 -42.31 11.22 -10.99
C LYS A 150 -43.11 12.52 -10.91
N ASN A 151 -42.52 13.70 -11.14
CA ASN A 151 -43.23 14.97 -11.02
C ASN A 151 -43.23 15.81 -12.33
N PRO A 152 -44.05 15.44 -13.33
CA PRO A 152 -44.11 16.14 -14.62
C PRO A 152 -44.81 17.52 -14.55
N LEU A 153 -45.42 17.92 -13.42
CA LEU A 153 -46.36 19.06 -13.35
C LEU A 153 -45.71 20.46 -13.30
N LYS A 154 -44.38 20.57 -13.16
CA LYS A 154 -43.71 21.89 -13.20
C LYS A 154 -43.38 22.36 -14.63
N LYS A 155 -43.57 21.52 -15.66
CA LYS A 155 -43.25 21.85 -17.06
C LYS A 155 -44.37 22.64 -17.77
N GLN A 156 -45.51 22.88 -17.13
CA GLN A 156 -46.66 23.58 -17.74
C GLN A 156 -46.90 25.00 -17.17
N LEU A 157 -46.04 25.50 -16.26
CA LEU A 157 -46.21 26.81 -15.60
C LEU A 157 -45.02 27.77 -15.83
N ILE A 158 -44.21 27.55 -16.86
CA ILE A 158 -43.19 28.50 -17.35
C ILE A 158 -43.35 28.62 -18.85
#